data_AF-A0A846YFV3-F1
#
_entry.id   AF-A0A846YFV3-F1
#
_cell.length_a   1.000
_cell.length_b   1.000
_cell.length_c   1.000
_cell.angle_alpha   90.00
_cell.angle_beta   90.00
_cell.angle_gamma   90.00
#
_symmetry.space_group_name_H-M   'P 1'
#
loop_
_entity.id
_entity.type
_entity.pdbx_description
1 polymer ?
#
loop_
_entity_poly.entity_id
_entity_poly.type
_entity_poly.pdbx_seq_one_letter_code
_entity_poly.pdbx_strand_id
1 'polypeptide(L)'
;MSLPELGQGVARQLYAAATAQGTNSFTLPEDAALRLAAACDALVADLEAARAGGRQLAATSGTAGFPDLPTGHALAAGFAGKAVEYLDTLTALQETALRFKAAYLAAAGRLTEADLANRAALTVAAQAAGGGNG
;
A
#
# COMPACT_ATOMS: atom_id res chain seq x y z
N MET A 1 6.13 -4.75 -13.50
CA MET A 1 4.79 -5.40 -13.40
C MET A 1 3.85 -4.41 -12.72
N SER A 2 2.55 -4.40 -13.02
CA SER A 2 1.59 -3.56 -12.27
C SER A 2 1.38 -4.15 -10.87
N LEU A 3 1.26 -3.28 -9.85
CA LEU A 3 0.95 -3.71 -8.48
C LEU A 3 -0.35 -4.54 -8.43
N PRO A 4 -0.47 -5.48 -7.48
CA PRO A 4 -1.70 -6.23 -7.29
C PRO A 4 -2.85 -5.32 -6.85
N GLU A 5 -4.06 -5.65 -7.29
CA GLU A 5 -5.27 -4.95 -6.88
C GLU A 5 -5.81 -5.56 -5.57
N LEU A 6 -5.64 -4.83 -4.47
CA LEU A 6 -5.95 -5.24 -3.10
C LEU A 6 -7.00 -4.35 -2.41
N GLY A 7 -7.68 -3.49 -3.19
CA GLY A 7 -8.73 -2.61 -2.69
C GLY A 7 -8.59 -1.16 -3.12
N GLN A 8 -7.55 -0.82 -3.89
CA GLN A 8 -7.33 0.51 -4.45
C GLN A 8 -8.56 1.06 -5.18
N GLY A 9 -9.23 0.24 -5.99
CA GLY A 9 -10.44 0.57 -6.73
C GLY A 9 -11.63 0.86 -5.83
N VAL A 10 -11.84 0.03 -4.82
CA VAL A 10 -12.90 0.23 -3.81
C VAL A 10 -12.65 1.51 -3.04
N ALA A 11 -11.41 1.76 -2.61
CA ALA A 11 -11.05 2.97 -1.88
C ALA A 11 -11.23 4.24 -2.74
N ARG A 12 -10.90 4.18 -4.05
CA ARG A 12 -11.17 5.28 -5.00
C ARG A 12 -12.67 5.56 -5.13
N GLN A 13 -13.48 4.52 -5.26
CA GLN A 13 -14.93 4.66 -5.34
C GLN A 13 -15.51 5.27 -4.05
N LEU A 14 -15.02 4.82 -2.89
CA LEU A 14 -15.44 5.35 -1.59
C LEU A 14 -15.06 6.82 -1.43
N TYR A 15 -13.84 7.22 -1.82
CA TYR A 15 -13.41 8.62 -1.81
C TYR A 15 -14.27 9.48 -2.74
N ALA A 16 -14.55 9.00 -3.96
CA ALA A 16 -15.45 9.69 -4.89
C ALA A 16 -16.85 9.89 -4.28
N ALA A 17 -17.41 8.86 -3.65
CA ALA A 17 -18.69 8.94 -2.94
C ALA A 17 -18.64 9.90 -1.75
N ALA A 18 -17.52 9.97 -1.03
CA ALA A 18 -17.31 10.89 0.09
C ALA A 18 -17.22 12.36 -0.34
N THR A 19 -16.67 12.62 -1.52
CA THR A 19 -16.54 13.98 -2.10
C THR A 19 -17.74 14.41 -2.94
N ALA A 20 -18.64 13.49 -3.28
CA ALA A 20 -19.84 13.78 -4.06
C ALA A 20 -20.83 14.62 -3.25
N GLN A 21 -21.48 15.58 -3.91
CA GLN A 21 -22.59 16.34 -3.31
C GLN A 21 -23.92 15.64 -3.57
N GLY A 22 -24.79 15.55 -2.55
CA GLY A 22 -26.18 15.08 -2.69
C GLY A 22 -26.50 13.80 -1.93
N THR A 23 -27.66 13.20 -2.21
CA THR A 23 -28.28 12.12 -1.41
C THR A 23 -27.48 10.81 -1.36
N ASN A 24 -26.54 10.60 -2.29
CA ASN A 24 -25.67 9.42 -2.33
C ASN A 24 -24.26 9.69 -1.79
N SER A 25 -24.04 10.81 -1.07
CA SER A 25 -22.75 11.10 -0.46
C SER A 25 -22.47 10.13 0.69
N PHE A 26 -21.28 9.54 0.70
CA PHE A 26 -20.82 8.76 1.84
C PHE A 26 -20.35 9.70 2.95
N THR A 27 -21.02 9.66 4.10
CA THR A 27 -20.70 10.52 5.25
C THR A 27 -20.41 9.69 6.49
N LEU A 28 -19.48 10.15 7.32
CA LEU A 28 -19.16 9.55 8.60
C LEU A 28 -19.25 10.59 9.73
N PRO A 29 -19.67 10.20 10.94
CA PRO A 29 -19.39 10.97 12.14
C PRO A 29 -17.89 11.24 12.25
N GLU A 30 -17.52 12.46 12.66
CA GLU A 30 -16.13 12.88 12.72
C GLU A 30 -15.29 11.95 13.59
N ASP A 31 -15.76 11.60 14.79
CA ASP A 31 -15.05 10.71 15.71
C ASP A 31 -14.78 9.32 15.11
N ALA A 32 -15.72 8.76 14.36
CA ALA A 32 -15.57 7.49 13.66
C ALA A 32 -14.53 7.61 12.53
N ALA A 33 -14.60 8.68 11.73
CA ALA A 33 -13.65 8.93 10.67
C ALA A 33 -12.21 9.10 11.20
N LEU A 34 -12.03 9.82 12.32
CA LEU A 34 -10.72 10.01 12.95
C LEU A 34 -10.14 8.69 13.47
N ARG A 35 -10.96 7.85 14.10
CA ARG A 35 -10.51 6.52 14.55
C ARG A 35 -10.09 5.63 13.38
N LEU A 36 -10.87 5.62 12.30
CA LEU A 36 -10.54 4.86 11.09
C LEU A 36 -9.29 5.39 10.40
N ALA A 37 -9.12 6.72 10.32
CA ALA A 37 -7.93 7.35 9.78
C ALA A 37 -6.68 7.00 10.60
N ALA A 38 -6.78 7.02 11.94
CA ALA A 38 -5.69 6.61 12.84
C ALA A 38 -5.33 5.13 12.69
N ALA A 39 -6.32 4.25 12.50
CA ALA A 39 -6.07 2.84 12.19
C ALA A 39 -5.34 2.66 10.85
N CYS A 40 -5.67 3.47 9.83
CA CYS A 40 -4.94 3.47 8.57
C CYS A 40 -3.48 3.93 8.76
N ASP A 41 -3.25 4.94 9.59
CA ASP A 41 -1.88 5.42 9.88
C ASP A 41 -1.05 4.34 10.59
N ALA A 42 -1.62 3.65 11.57
CA ALA A 42 -0.97 2.52 12.22
C ALA A 42 -0.62 1.41 11.22
N LEU A 43 -1.57 1.05 10.34
CA LEU A 43 -1.34 0.05 9.29
C LEU A 43 -0.23 0.49 8.33
N VAL A 44 -0.18 1.76 7.92
CA VAL A 44 0.90 2.27 7.05
C VAL A 44 2.26 2.15 7.75
N ALA A 45 2.35 2.46 9.04
CA ALA A 45 3.59 2.32 9.81
C ALA A 45 4.04 0.85 9.89
N ASP A 46 3.12 -0.07 10.15
CA ASP A 46 3.41 -1.50 10.21
C ASP A 46 3.89 -2.04 8.84
N LEU A 47 3.27 -1.60 7.75
CA LEU A 47 3.66 -1.96 6.39
C LEU A 47 5.05 -1.42 6.02
N GLU A 48 5.40 -0.20 6.41
CA GLU A 48 6.74 0.35 6.21
C GLU A 48 7.81 -0.45 6.99
N ALA A 49 7.52 -0.82 8.24
CA ALA A 49 8.40 -1.68 9.04
C ALA A 49 8.60 -3.05 8.37
N ALA A 50 7.52 -3.66 7.88
CA ALA A 50 7.58 -4.91 7.13
C ALA A 50 8.40 -4.78 5.83
N ARG A 51 8.25 -3.68 5.09
CA ARG A 51 9.06 -3.40 3.88
C ARG A 51 10.54 -3.22 4.20
N ALA A 52 10.87 -2.55 5.30
CA ALA A 52 12.26 -2.40 5.73
C ALA A 52 12.89 -3.77 6.02
N GLY A 53 12.19 -4.65 6.75
CA GLY A 53 12.62 -6.02 6.99
C GLY A 53 12.73 -6.86 5.70
N GLY A 54 11.74 -6.74 4.80
CA GLY A 54 11.74 -7.43 3.51
C GLY A 54 12.89 -7.01 2.59
N ARG A 55 13.23 -5.72 2.55
CA ARG A 55 14.38 -5.19 1.79
C ARG A 55 15.70 -5.74 2.31
N GLN A 56 15.85 -5.87 3.63
CA GLN A 56 17.03 -6.49 4.23
C GLN A 56 17.17 -7.95 3.81
N LEU A 57 16.07 -8.71 3.76
CA LEU A 57 16.08 -10.08 3.29
C LEU A 57 16.41 -10.18 1.78
N ALA A 58 15.85 -9.30 0.96
CA ALA A 58 16.09 -9.26 -0.48
C ALA A 58 17.53 -8.86 -0.85
N ALA A 59 18.22 -8.11 0.01
CA ALA A 59 19.63 -7.73 -0.20
C ALA A 59 20.62 -8.90 0.07
N THR A 60 20.17 -9.99 0.67
CA THR A 60 20.99 -11.19 0.91
C THR A 60 21.28 -11.86 -0.43
N SER A 61 22.51 -11.74 -0.92
CA SER A 61 22.92 -12.24 -2.23
C SER A 61 23.39 -13.71 -2.18
N GLY A 62 23.22 -14.44 -3.29
CA GLY A 62 23.76 -15.79 -3.49
C GLY A 62 22.84 -16.92 -3.02
N THR A 63 23.40 -18.13 -2.85
CA THR A 63 22.69 -19.29 -2.31
C THR A 63 22.65 -19.28 -0.78
N ALA A 64 22.64 -18.11 -0.13
CA ALA A 64 22.64 -18.05 1.33
C ALA A 64 21.43 -18.84 1.90
N GLY A 65 21.69 -19.99 2.53
CA GLY A 65 20.65 -20.93 3.00
C GLY A 65 20.28 -22.06 2.02
N PHE A 66 20.86 -22.11 0.83
CA PHE A 66 20.69 -23.16 -0.19
C PHE A 66 22.06 -23.77 -0.60
N PRO A 67 22.10 -25.05 -0.99
CA PRO A 67 23.33 -25.68 -1.47
C PRO A 67 23.81 -25.07 -2.80
N ASP A 68 25.12 -25.04 -3.04
CA ASP A 68 25.72 -24.60 -4.31
C ASP A 68 25.61 -25.71 -5.38
N LEU A 69 24.36 -25.99 -5.77
CA LEU A 69 23.96 -26.98 -6.76
C LEU A 69 22.88 -26.35 -7.66
N PRO A 70 22.64 -26.87 -8.88
CA PRO A 70 21.61 -26.33 -9.78
C PRO A 70 20.23 -26.17 -9.12
N THR A 71 19.86 -27.09 -8.23
CA THR A 71 18.62 -27.01 -7.45
C THR A 71 18.62 -25.89 -6.42
N GLY A 72 19.75 -25.62 -5.75
CA GLY A 72 19.87 -24.50 -4.83
C GLY A 72 19.89 -23.15 -5.52
N HIS A 73 20.45 -23.07 -6.74
CA HIS A 73 20.36 -21.87 -7.58
C HIS A 73 18.93 -21.58 -8.01
N ALA A 74 18.18 -22.61 -8.43
CA ALA A 74 16.77 -22.48 -8.78
C ALA A 74 15.91 -22.03 -7.57
N LEU A 75 16.19 -22.55 -6.38
CA LEU A 75 15.51 -22.12 -5.15
C LEU A 75 15.83 -20.66 -4.80
N ALA A 76 17.11 -20.28 -4.83
CA ALA A 76 17.51 -18.89 -4.56
C ALA A 76 16.82 -17.91 -5.52
N ALA A 77 16.75 -18.24 -6.80
CA ALA A 77 16.04 -17.43 -7.80
C ALA A 77 14.52 -17.36 -7.52
N GLY A 78 13.89 -18.47 -7.15
CA GLY A 78 12.47 -18.52 -6.79
C GLY A 78 12.15 -17.67 -5.55
N PHE A 79 12.99 -17.72 -4.52
CA PHE A 79 12.84 -16.91 -3.32
C PHE A 79 13.08 -15.41 -3.60
N ALA A 80 14.03 -15.07 -4.47
CA ALA A 80 14.20 -13.69 -4.92
C ALA A 80 12.93 -13.17 -5.63
N GLY A 81 12.33 -13.97 -6.50
CA GLY A 81 11.03 -13.65 -7.11
C GLY A 81 9.92 -13.43 -6.07
N LYS A 82 9.83 -14.29 -5.06
CA LYS A 82 8.84 -14.14 -3.97
C LYS A 82 9.09 -12.91 -3.10
N ALA A 83 10.34 -12.51 -2.89
CA ALA A 83 10.67 -11.29 -2.17
C ALA A 83 10.17 -10.05 -2.92
N VAL A 84 10.29 -10.02 -4.26
CA VAL A 84 9.72 -8.96 -5.09
C VAL A 84 8.19 -8.94 -4.99
N GLU A 85 7.52 -10.08 -5.19
CA GLU A 85 6.05 -10.17 -5.05
C GLU A 85 5.56 -9.71 -3.67
N TYR A 86 6.29 -10.05 -2.60
CA TYR A 86 6.00 -9.61 -1.24
C TYR A 86 6.09 -8.09 -1.11
N LEU A 87 7.18 -7.48 -1.60
CA LEU A 87 7.36 -6.03 -1.55
C LEU A 87 6.30 -5.29 -2.39
N ASP A 88 5.92 -5.82 -3.55
CA ASP A 88 4.84 -5.28 -4.37
C ASP A 88 3.49 -5.35 -3.63
N THR A 89 3.21 -6.47 -2.96
CA THR A 89 2.00 -6.65 -2.15
C THR A 89 1.93 -5.64 -1.00
N LEU A 90 3.03 -5.45 -0.26
CA LEU A 90 3.09 -4.45 0.81
C LEU A 90 2.88 -3.03 0.27
N THR A 91 3.44 -2.72 -0.90
CA THR A 91 3.27 -1.41 -1.55
C THR A 91 1.81 -1.16 -1.94
N ALA A 92 1.14 -2.17 -2.52
CA ALA A 92 -0.28 -2.12 -2.87
C ALA A 92 -1.19 -1.94 -1.63
N LEU A 93 -0.88 -2.63 -0.52
CA LEU A 93 -1.61 -2.46 0.74
C LEU A 93 -1.43 -1.05 1.33
N GLN A 94 -0.23 -0.50 1.27
CA GLN A 94 0.06 0.85 1.76
C GLN A 94 -0.70 1.91 0.96
N GLU A 95 -0.68 1.80 -0.37
CA GLU A 95 -1.48 2.65 -1.26
C GLU A 95 -2.98 2.57 -0.93
N THR A 96 -3.49 1.36 -0.70
CA THR A 96 -4.90 1.11 -0.37
C THR A 96 -5.27 1.73 0.98
N ALA A 97 -4.44 1.56 2.01
CA ALA A 97 -4.66 2.15 3.33
C ALA A 97 -4.71 3.68 3.29
N LEU A 98 -3.81 4.32 2.54
CA LEU A 98 -3.80 5.78 2.37
C LEU A 98 -5.04 6.29 1.62
N ARG A 99 -5.54 5.54 0.62
CA ARG A 99 -6.79 5.90 -0.06
C ARG A 99 -8.01 5.74 0.83
N PHE A 100 -8.08 4.69 1.65
CA PHE A 100 -9.15 4.56 2.64
C PHE A 100 -9.10 5.68 3.67
N LYS A 101 -7.91 6.04 4.18
CA LYS A 101 -7.75 7.22 5.05
C LYS A 101 -8.31 8.48 4.38
N ALA A 102 -7.97 8.72 3.12
CA ALA A 102 -8.51 9.86 2.37
C ALA A 102 -10.04 9.82 2.30
N ALA A 103 -10.63 8.66 1.96
CA ALA A 103 -12.08 8.48 1.90
C ALA A 103 -12.77 8.75 3.23
N TYR A 104 -12.23 8.24 4.34
CA TYR A 104 -12.81 8.45 5.67
C TYR A 104 -12.73 9.91 6.11
N LEU A 105 -11.61 10.59 5.87
CA LEU A 105 -11.45 12.01 6.18
C LEU A 105 -12.39 12.89 5.32
N ALA A 106 -12.54 12.57 4.03
CA ALA A 106 -13.48 13.25 3.15
C ALA A 106 -14.92 13.07 3.62
N ALA A 107 -15.28 11.87 4.08
CA ALA A 107 -16.63 11.55 4.58
C ALA A 107 -17.00 12.31 5.85
N ALA A 108 -16.01 12.79 6.61
CA ALA A 108 -16.20 13.68 7.76
C ALA A 108 -16.00 15.17 7.42
N GLY A 109 -15.89 15.53 6.13
CA GLY A 109 -15.71 16.91 5.68
C GLY A 109 -14.30 17.48 5.87
N ARG A 110 -13.31 16.67 6.26
CA ARG A 110 -11.91 17.09 6.48
C ARG A 110 -11.11 17.08 5.16
N LEU A 111 -11.59 17.83 4.17
CA LEU A 111 -11.11 17.75 2.78
C LEU A 111 -9.61 18.01 2.63
N THR A 112 -9.05 18.99 3.34
CA THR A 112 -7.61 19.30 3.27
C THR A 112 -6.73 18.11 3.64
N GLU A 113 -7.14 17.35 4.65
CA GLU A 113 -6.37 16.20 5.14
C GLU A 113 -6.63 14.96 4.30
N ALA A 114 -7.86 14.83 3.78
CA ALA A 114 -8.20 13.84 2.79
C ALA A 114 -7.32 13.99 1.53
N ASP A 115 -7.12 15.22 1.05
CA ASP A 115 -6.26 15.52 -0.10
C ASP A 115 -4.78 15.24 0.19
N LEU A 116 -4.32 15.50 1.41
CA LEU A 116 -2.97 15.12 1.83
C LEU A 116 -2.79 13.60 1.80
N ALA A 117 -3.74 12.84 2.36
CA ALA A 117 -3.70 11.38 2.34
C ALA A 117 -3.78 10.82 0.91
N ASN A 118 -4.63 11.39 0.06
CA ASN A 118 -4.75 10.96 -1.34
C ASN A 118 -3.46 11.24 -2.13
N ARG A 119 -2.83 12.40 -1.93
CA ARG A 119 -1.51 12.69 -2.52
C ARG A 119 -0.44 11.71 -2.06
N ALA A 120 -0.43 11.34 -0.77
CA ALA A 120 0.49 10.33 -0.26
C ALA A 120 0.27 8.98 -0.97
N ALA A 121 -0.98 8.55 -1.19
CA ALA A 121 -1.30 7.35 -1.95
C ALA A 121 -0.79 7.41 -3.40
N LEU A 122 -0.95 8.57 -4.07
CA LEU A 122 -0.45 8.78 -5.42
C LEU A 122 1.09 8.72 -5.48
N THR A 123 1.79 9.25 -4.49
CA THR A 123 3.25 9.15 -4.39
C THR A 123 3.69 7.68 -4.28
N VAL A 124 3.02 6.87 -3.45
CA VAL A 124 3.31 5.42 -3.34
C VAL A 124 3.09 4.72 -4.68
N ALA A 125 1.97 4.99 -5.36
CA ALA A 125 1.67 4.42 -6.67
C ALA A 125 2.70 4.82 -7.74
N ALA A 126 3.13 6.08 -7.74
CA ALA A 126 4.13 6.60 -8.68
C ALA A 126 5.51 5.98 -8.45
N GLN A 127 5.93 5.81 -7.18
CA GLN A 127 7.19 5.14 -6.84
C GLN A 127 7.20 3.68 -7.32
N ALA A 128 6.08 2.97 -7.20
CA ALA A 128 5.96 1.60 -7.70
C ALA A 128 6.03 1.53 -9.24
N ALA A 129 5.41 2.48 -9.94
CA ALA A 129 5.47 2.56 -11.40
C ALA A 129 6.87 2.92 -11.92
N GLY A 130 7.60 3.80 -11.21
CA GLY A 130 8.95 4.23 -11.57
C GLY A 130 10.05 3.22 -11.23
N GLY A 131 9.83 2.33 -10.25
CA GLY A 131 10.78 1.30 -9.84
C GLY A 131 10.87 0.07 -10.76
N GLY A 132 9.96 -0.07 -11.73
CA GLY A 132 9.93 -1.20 -12.67
C GLY A 132 10.85 -1.08 -13.88
N ASN A 133 11.69 -0.04 -13.96
CA ASN A 133 12.54 0.28 -15.11
C ASN A 133 14.06 0.32 -14.78
N GLY A 134 14.48 -0.38 -13.70
CA GLY A 134 15.87 -0.51 -13.29
C GLY A 134 16.39 -1.94 -13.45
#